data_AF-I3TJ71-F1
#
_entry.id   AF-I3TJ71-F1
#
_cell.length_a   1.000
_cell.length_b   1.000
_cell.length_c   1.000
_cell.angle_alpha   90.00
_cell.angle_beta   90.00
_cell.angle_gamma   90.00
#
_symmetry.space_group_name_H-M   'P 1'
#
loop_
_entity.id
_entity.type
_entity.pdbx_description
1 polymer ?
#
loop_
_entity_poly.entity_id
_entity_poly.type
_entity_poly.pdbx_seq_one_letter_code
_entity_poly.pdbx_strand_id
1 'polypeptide(L)'
;MPVTTDAAIRAALDEAWRAAAIAEAVIARFGPVMPFRNLLMSDYLHAATLIRLLTARGLPAPARPVAAPPALPDDLRAACRMAADNAVAAIGCYEGRLLPAVQGDAEAGPVLMRLHDALSHVQLPALLHWAEMHGCPAPAAAS
;
A
#
# COMPACT_ATOMS: atom_id res chain seq x y z
N MET A 1 -20.14 -8.45 -14.29
CA MET A 1 -20.47 -7.02 -14.27
C MET A 1 -19.18 -6.24 -14.14
N PRO A 2 -18.94 -5.19 -14.95
CA PRO A 2 -17.77 -4.33 -14.78
C PRO A 2 -17.78 -3.65 -13.41
N VAL A 3 -16.60 -3.45 -12.82
CA VAL A 3 -16.45 -2.67 -11.59
C VAL A 3 -16.79 -1.21 -11.91
N THR A 4 -17.61 -0.56 -11.09
CA THR A 4 -17.93 0.87 -11.27
C THR A 4 -16.78 1.73 -10.75
N THR A 5 -16.67 2.99 -11.20
CA THR A 5 -15.72 3.96 -10.64
C THR A 5 -15.78 4.02 -9.11
N ASP A 6 -16.99 4.08 -8.56
CA ASP A 6 -17.18 4.20 -7.11
C ASP A 6 -16.70 2.95 -6.36
N ALA A 7 -16.93 1.76 -6.93
CA ALA A 7 -16.41 0.52 -6.40
C ALA A 7 -14.89 0.45 -6.52
N ALA A 8 -14.30 1.01 -7.58
CA ALA A 8 -12.86 1.07 -7.77
C ALA A 8 -12.19 1.99 -6.75
N ILE A 9 -12.77 3.16 -6.46
CA ILE A 9 -12.26 4.09 -5.44
C ILE A 9 -12.33 3.45 -4.05
N ARG A 10 -13.42 2.74 -3.73
CA ARG A 10 -13.55 2.01 -2.45
C ARG A 10 -12.53 0.87 -2.33
N ALA A 11 -12.34 0.10 -3.39
CA ALA A 11 -11.34 -0.95 -3.40
C ALA A 11 -9.92 -0.38 -3.23
N ALA A 12 -9.58 0.73 -3.91
CA ALA A 12 -8.31 1.43 -3.70
C ALA A 12 -8.13 1.91 -2.25
N LEU A 13 -9.21 2.31 -1.57
CA LEU A 13 -9.18 2.72 -0.16
C LEU A 13 -8.93 1.52 0.75
N ASP A 14 -9.51 0.36 0.44
CA ASP A 14 -9.25 -0.89 1.15
C ASP A 14 -7.79 -1.34 0.96
N GLU A 15 -7.21 -1.17 -0.25
CA GLU A 15 -5.78 -1.41 -0.51
C GLU A 15 -4.89 -0.53 0.39
N ALA A 16 -5.18 0.77 0.46
CA ALA A 16 -4.44 1.71 1.30
C ALA A 16 -4.52 1.33 2.79
N TRP A 17 -5.71 0.97 3.29
CA TRP A 17 -5.85 0.55 4.69
C TRP A 17 -5.16 -0.78 5.01
N ARG A 18 -5.14 -1.72 4.08
CA ARG A 18 -4.42 -2.98 4.25
C ARG A 18 -2.91 -2.76 4.30
N ALA A 19 -2.37 -1.94 3.41
CA ALA A 19 -0.96 -1.59 3.39
C ALA A 19 -0.53 -0.85 4.67
N ALA A 20 -1.35 0.11 5.13
CA ALA A 20 -1.15 0.79 6.40
C ALA A 20 -1.15 -0.18 7.60
N ALA A 21 -2.08 -1.14 7.64
CA ALA A 21 -2.15 -2.13 8.71
C ALA A 21 -0.91 -3.05 8.76
N ILE A 22 -0.36 -3.42 7.58
CA ILE A 22 0.91 -4.16 7.51
C ILE A 22 2.05 -3.31 8.07
N ALA A 23 2.16 -2.05 7.64
CA ALA A 23 3.22 -1.16 8.10
C ALA A 23 3.13 -0.88 9.61
N GLU A 24 1.93 -0.65 10.14
CA GLU A 24 1.69 -0.50 11.58
C GLU A 24 2.10 -1.73 12.38
N ALA A 25 1.70 -2.92 11.93
CA ALA A 25 2.05 -4.16 12.62
C ALA A 25 3.57 -4.34 12.65
N VAL A 26 4.25 -4.10 11.52
CA VAL A 26 5.71 -4.19 11.44
C VAL A 26 6.37 -3.17 12.35
N ILE A 27 5.88 -1.93 12.36
CA ILE A 27 6.38 -0.86 13.24
C ILE A 27 6.18 -1.23 14.71
N ALA A 28 5.05 -1.84 15.07
CA ALA A 28 4.76 -2.26 16.43
C ALA A 28 5.72 -3.37 16.89
N ARG A 29 6.11 -4.29 16.00
CA ARG A 29 7.01 -5.41 16.33
C ARG A 29 8.49 -5.05 16.29
N PHE A 30 8.91 -4.27 15.29
CA PHE A 30 10.33 -4.05 14.99
C PHE A 30 10.78 -2.59 15.17
N GLY A 31 9.87 -1.69 15.53
CA GLY A 31 10.11 -0.25 15.64
C GLY A 31 9.90 0.50 14.31
N PRO A 32 9.98 1.85 14.33
CA PRO A 32 9.68 2.71 13.18
C PRO A 32 10.80 2.71 12.12
N VAL A 33 11.16 1.53 11.63
CA VAL A 33 12.23 1.30 10.66
C VAL A 33 11.80 1.62 9.24
N MET A 34 12.79 1.85 8.39
CA MET A 34 12.59 1.97 6.95
C MET A 34 12.40 0.58 6.32
N PRO A 35 11.59 0.45 5.25
CA PRO A 35 10.84 1.51 4.59
C PRO A 35 9.46 1.76 5.22
N PHE A 36 9.05 0.97 6.22
CA PHE A 36 7.69 0.94 6.78
C PHE A 36 7.19 2.27 7.33
N ARG A 37 8.06 3.07 7.95
CA ARG A 37 7.67 4.43 8.37
C ARG A 37 7.16 5.29 7.21
N ASN A 38 7.85 5.24 6.06
CA ASN A 38 7.48 6.02 4.89
C ASN A 38 6.25 5.42 4.19
N LEU A 39 6.12 4.09 4.15
CA LEU A 39 4.93 3.42 3.63
C LEU A 39 3.68 3.83 4.40
N LEU A 40 3.72 3.76 5.74
CA LEU A 40 2.59 4.12 6.58
C LEU A 40 2.11 5.56 6.30
N MET A 41 3.05 6.50 6.18
CA MET A 41 2.72 7.88 5.85
C MET A 41 2.10 8.00 4.45
N SER A 42 2.65 7.30 3.45
CA SER A 42 2.11 7.27 2.09
C SER A 42 0.68 6.73 2.05
N ASP A 43 0.43 5.62 2.73
CA ASP A 43 -0.87 4.93 2.69
C ASP A 43 -1.95 5.72 3.45
N TYR A 44 -1.59 6.43 4.51
CA TYR A 44 -2.49 7.39 5.14
C TYR A 44 -2.85 8.57 4.23
N LEU A 45 -1.89 9.09 3.45
CA LEU A 45 -2.14 10.13 2.46
C LEU A 45 -3.01 9.62 1.30
N HIS A 46 -2.77 8.38 0.85
CA HIS A 46 -3.60 7.71 -0.16
C HIS A 46 -5.05 7.60 0.33
N ALA A 47 -5.26 7.07 1.54
CA ALA A 47 -6.58 6.92 2.12
C ALA A 47 -7.30 8.28 2.28
N ALA A 48 -6.61 9.30 2.79
CA ALA A 48 -7.18 10.65 2.92
C ALA A 48 -7.58 11.24 1.56
N THR A 49 -6.77 11.02 0.52
CA THR A 49 -7.07 11.46 -0.85
C THR A 49 -8.30 10.78 -1.41
N LEU A 50 -8.42 9.46 -1.23
CA LEU A 50 -9.57 8.66 -1.69
C LEU A 50 -10.86 9.02 -0.93
N ILE A 51 -10.78 9.26 0.38
CA ILE A 51 -11.91 9.72 1.20
C ILE A 51 -12.41 11.08 0.69
N ARG A 52 -11.50 12.01 0.38
CA ARG A 52 -11.85 13.31 -0.20
C ARG A 52 -12.51 13.15 -1.57
N LEU A 53 -12.00 12.24 -2.41
CA LEU A 53 -12.59 11.95 -3.72
C LEU A 53 -14.00 11.37 -3.60
N LEU A 54 -14.23 10.42 -2.69
CA LEU A 54 -15.58 9.90 -2.40
C LEU A 54 -16.52 11.02 -1.93
N THR A 55 -16.05 11.86 -1.00
CA THR A 55 -16.83 12.96 -0.44
C THR A 55 -17.22 13.98 -1.50
N ALA A 56 -16.28 14.36 -2.39
CA ALA A 56 -16.54 15.29 -3.50
C ALA A 56 -17.60 14.77 -4.48
N ARG A 57 -17.72 13.45 -4.60
CA ARG A 57 -18.73 12.76 -5.42
C ARG A 57 -20.06 12.52 -4.70
N GLY A 58 -20.24 13.05 -3.49
CA GLY A 58 -21.43 12.83 -2.67
C GLY A 58 -21.57 11.40 -2.13
N LEU A 59 -20.49 10.61 -2.16
CA LEU A 59 -20.48 9.23 -1.70
C LEU A 59 -19.99 9.16 -0.24
N PRO A 60 -20.64 8.36 0.62
CA PRO A 60 -20.16 8.16 1.97
C PRO A 60 -18.82 7.42 1.95
N ALA A 61 -17.80 7.98 2.60
CA ALA A 61 -16.55 7.29 2.85
C ALA A 61 -16.77 6.17 3.87
N PRO A 62 -16.32 4.93 3.59
CA PRO A 62 -16.41 3.86 4.57
C PRO A 62 -15.47 4.17 5.74
N ALA A 63 -15.86 3.78 6.95
CA ALA A 63 -14.97 3.83 8.10
C ALA A 63 -13.77 2.89 7.84
N ARG A 64 -12.61 3.24 8.41
CA ARG A 64 -11.45 2.34 8.41
C ARG A 64 -11.86 0.99 9.03
N PRO A 65 -11.66 -0.14 8.34
CA PRO A 65 -11.99 -1.44 8.90
C PRO A 65 -11.22 -1.72 10.19
N VAL A 66 -11.90 -2.24 11.20
CA VAL A 66 -11.26 -2.81 12.39
C VAL A 66 -10.91 -4.25 12.06
N ALA A 67 -9.65 -4.49 11.69
CA ALA A 67 -9.13 -5.81 11.38
C ALA A 67 -8.07 -6.20 12.41
N ALA A 68 -7.95 -7.51 12.68
CA ALA A 68 -6.82 -8.03 13.44
C ALA A 68 -5.52 -7.72 12.66
N PRO A 69 -4.41 -7.40 13.35
CA PRO A 69 -3.12 -7.24 12.69
C PRO A 69 -2.77 -8.49 11.88
N PRO A 70 -2.14 -8.35 10.70
CA PRO A 70 -1.68 -9.50 9.94
C PRO A 70 -0.64 -10.27 10.76
N ALA A 71 -0.60 -11.59 10.58
CA ALA A 71 0.50 -12.40 11.11
C ALA A 71 1.80 -11.95 10.44
N LEU A 72 2.81 -11.60 11.26
CA LEU A 72 4.09 -11.14 10.76
C LEU A 72 5.14 -12.25 10.79
N PRO A 73 6.07 -12.25 9.82
CA PRO A 73 7.28 -13.05 9.89
C PRO A 73 8.17 -12.68 11.08
N ASP A 74 9.15 -13.53 11.35
CA ASP A 74 10.01 -13.37 12.53
C ASP A 74 11.07 -12.28 12.39
N ASP A 75 11.43 -11.91 11.16
CA ASP A 75 12.48 -10.95 10.87
C ASP A 75 12.06 -9.88 9.84
N LEU A 76 12.79 -8.76 9.84
CA LEU A 76 12.52 -7.60 8.98
C LEU A 76 12.66 -7.89 7.49
N ARG A 77 13.58 -8.79 7.13
CA ARG A 77 13.80 -9.18 5.74
C ARG A 77 12.56 -9.90 5.22
N ALA A 78 12.04 -10.86 5.97
CA ALA A 78 10.84 -11.61 5.62
C ALA A 78 9.59 -10.70 5.65
N ALA A 79 9.52 -9.75 6.59
CA ALA A 79 8.46 -8.74 6.60
C ALA A 79 8.49 -7.85 5.34
N CYS A 80 9.67 -7.41 4.88
CA CYS A 80 9.82 -6.64 3.64
C CYS A 80 9.35 -7.44 2.41
N ARG A 81 9.71 -8.74 2.32
CA ARG A 81 9.24 -9.61 1.22
C ARG A 81 7.75 -9.83 1.25
N MET A 82 7.18 -10.13 2.42
CA MET A 82 5.73 -10.30 2.57
C MET A 82 4.99 -9.03 2.13
N ALA A 83 5.47 -7.85 2.53
CA ALA A 83 4.89 -6.59 2.09
C ALA A 83 5.10 -6.34 0.58
N ALA A 84 6.24 -6.75 0.00
CA ALA A 84 6.47 -6.68 -1.45
C ALA A 84 5.47 -7.56 -2.23
N ASP A 85 5.21 -8.78 -1.75
CA ASP A 85 4.23 -9.68 -2.37
C ASP A 85 2.81 -9.09 -2.32
N ASN A 86 2.46 -8.43 -1.22
CA ASN A 86 1.20 -7.69 -1.11
C ASN A 86 1.15 -6.50 -2.08
N ALA A 87 2.26 -5.78 -2.25
CA ALA A 87 2.34 -4.69 -3.22
C ALA A 87 2.17 -5.21 -4.67
N VAL A 88 2.81 -6.32 -5.04
CA VAL A 88 2.63 -6.96 -6.36
C VAL A 88 1.17 -7.36 -6.59
N ALA A 89 0.51 -7.96 -5.59
CA ALA A 89 -0.90 -8.32 -5.70
C ALA A 89 -1.81 -7.09 -5.87
N ALA A 90 -1.53 -6.02 -5.13
CA ALA A 90 -2.25 -4.76 -5.24
C ALA A 90 -2.04 -4.10 -6.63
N ILE A 91 -0.81 -4.08 -7.16
CA ILE A 91 -0.51 -3.60 -8.52
C ILE A 91 -1.35 -4.36 -9.55
N GLY A 92 -1.37 -5.69 -9.48
CA GLY A 92 -2.20 -6.50 -10.37
C GLY A 92 -3.70 -6.22 -10.25
N CYS A 93 -4.19 -5.88 -9.04
CA CYS A 93 -5.57 -5.42 -8.84
C CYS A 93 -5.81 -4.06 -9.52
N TYR A 94 -4.89 -3.10 -9.38
CA TYR A 94 -4.97 -1.81 -10.05
C TYR A 94 -5.01 -1.97 -11.57
N GLU A 95 -4.05 -2.67 -12.15
CA GLU A 95 -3.93 -2.87 -13.60
C GLU A 95 -5.12 -3.65 -14.18
N GLY A 96 -5.50 -4.76 -13.55
CA GLY A 96 -6.52 -5.67 -14.08
C GLY A 96 -7.95 -5.25 -13.80
N ARG A 97 -8.19 -4.39 -12.81
CA ARG A 97 -9.56 -4.07 -12.35
C ARG A 97 -9.82 -2.60 -12.09
N LEU A 98 -8.96 -1.92 -11.32
CA LEU A 98 -9.29 -0.58 -10.82
C LEU A 98 -9.08 0.50 -11.88
N LEU A 99 -7.93 0.48 -12.57
CA LEU A 99 -7.62 1.44 -13.64
C LEU A 99 -8.60 1.31 -14.82
N PRO A 100 -8.96 0.10 -15.30
CA PRO A 100 -10.02 -0.06 -16.31
C PRO A 100 -11.37 0.54 -15.88
N ALA A 101 -11.74 0.37 -14.60
CA ALA A 101 -13.02 0.84 -14.08
C ALA A 101 -13.16 2.37 -14.01
N VAL A 102 -12.03 3.09 -14.01
CA VAL A 102 -12.01 4.57 -13.99
C VAL A 102 -11.59 5.17 -15.34
N GLN A 103 -11.52 4.36 -16.40
CA GLN A 103 -11.25 4.87 -17.74
C GLN A 103 -12.33 5.86 -18.17
N GLY A 104 -11.91 7.09 -18.47
CA GLY A 104 -12.81 8.17 -18.86
C GLY A 104 -13.34 9.03 -17.69
N ASP A 105 -13.07 8.65 -16.44
CA ASP A 105 -13.36 9.51 -15.29
C ASP A 105 -12.21 10.51 -15.08
N ALA A 106 -12.47 11.78 -15.40
CA ALA A 106 -11.47 12.85 -15.38
C ALA A 106 -10.91 13.16 -13.98
N GLU A 107 -11.61 12.79 -12.92
CA GLU A 107 -11.18 13.01 -11.54
C GLU A 107 -10.54 11.75 -10.94
N ALA A 108 -11.22 10.61 -11.04
CA ALA A 108 -10.79 9.36 -10.42
C ALA A 108 -9.61 8.73 -11.15
N GLY A 109 -9.58 8.81 -12.49
CA GLY A 109 -8.52 8.22 -13.31
C GLY A 109 -7.11 8.67 -12.91
N PRO A 110 -6.82 9.99 -12.90
CA PRO A 110 -5.52 10.51 -12.49
C PRO A 110 -5.16 10.20 -11.03
N VAL A 111 -6.13 10.14 -10.12
CA VAL A 111 -5.88 9.80 -8.71
C VAL A 111 -5.45 8.36 -8.58
N LEU A 112 -6.21 7.41 -9.14
CA LEU A 112 -5.87 5.99 -9.05
C LEU A 112 -4.56 5.68 -9.78
N MET A 113 -4.27 6.35 -10.90
CA MET A 113 -2.98 6.20 -11.59
C MET A 113 -1.81 6.63 -10.70
N ARG A 114 -1.90 7.78 -10.00
CA ARG A 114 -0.82 8.22 -9.10
C ARG A 114 -0.59 7.26 -7.93
N LEU A 115 -1.65 6.68 -7.38
CA LEU A 115 -1.55 5.68 -6.30
C LEU A 115 -0.89 4.40 -6.81
N HIS A 116 -1.27 3.94 -8.01
CA HIS A 116 -0.61 2.85 -8.69
C HIS A 116 0.89 3.15 -8.91
N ASP A 117 1.23 4.32 -9.42
CA ASP A 117 2.63 4.69 -9.69
C ASP A 117 3.46 4.76 -8.41
N ALA A 118 2.89 5.28 -7.32
CA ALA A 118 3.53 5.25 -6.00
C ALA A 118 3.79 3.81 -5.54
N LEU A 119 2.85 2.92 -5.76
CA LEU A 119 3.00 1.51 -5.41
C LEU A 119 4.08 0.82 -6.27
N SER A 120 4.00 0.98 -7.59
CA SER A 120 4.84 0.29 -8.59
C SER A 120 6.27 0.84 -8.67
N HIS A 121 6.43 2.15 -8.55
CA HIS A 121 7.72 2.83 -8.78
C HIS A 121 8.40 3.33 -7.51
N VAL A 122 7.71 3.32 -6.36
CA VAL A 122 8.28 3.77 -5.08
C VAL A 122 8.22 2.68 -4.01
N GLN A 123 7.02 2.22 -3.65
CA GLN A 123 6.85 1.31 -2.50
C GLN A 123 7.44 -0.08 -2.77
N LEU A 124 7.12 -0.71 -3.91
CA LEU A 124 7.63 -2.03 -4.26
C LEU A 124 9.18 -2.04 -4.39
N PRO A 125 9.82 -1.13 -5.14
CA PRO A 125 11.29 -1.08 -5.19
C PRO A 125 11.93 -0.86 -3.81
N ALA A 126 11.35 0.00 -2.98
CA ALA A 126 11.85 0.21 -1.62
C ALA A 126 11.77 -1.08 -0.77
N LEU A 127 10.64 -1.79 -0.82
CA LEU A 127 10.46 -3.04 -0.10
C LEU A 127 11.48 -4.11 -0.52
N LEU A 128 11.71 -4.26 -1.83
CA LEU A 128 12.70 -5.19 -2.37
C LEU A 128 14.12 -4.81 -1.93
N HIS A 129 14.48 -3.53 -2.05
CA HIS A 129 15.79 -3.04 -1.62
C HIS A 129 16.04 -3.30 -0.12
N TRP A 130 15.07 -3.00 0.75
CA TRP A 130 15.23 -3.23 2.19
C TRP A 130 15.24 -4.71 2.56
N ALA A 131 14.53 -5.57 1.82
CA ALA A 131 14.66 -7.02 1.97
C ALA A 131 16.09 -7.52 1.66
N GLU A 132 16.73 -6.93 0.65
CA GLU A 132 18.13 -7.22 0.27
C GLU A 132 19.15 -6.64 1.25
N MET A 133 18.84 -5.53 1.93
CA MET A 133 19.70 -4.93 2.95
C MET A 133 19.67 -5.71 4.27
N HIS A 134 18.50 -6.15 4.73
CA HIS A 134 18.37 -6.99 5.94
C HIS A 134 18.80 -8.46 5.73
N GLY A 135 18.67 -8.94 4.51
CA GLY A 135 19.86 -9.11 3.68
C GLY A 135 21.20 -9.59 4.21
N CYS A 136 22.08 -8.62 4.12
CA CYS A 136 23.49 -8.83 4.10
C CYS A 136 23.93 -9.12 5.53
N PRO A 137 24.73 -10.16 5.79
CA PRO A 137 25.45 -10.22 7.06
C PRO A 137 26.21 -8.90 7.23
N ALA A 138 26.21 -8.34 8.44
CA ALA A 138 26.99 -7.15 8.73
C ALA A 138 28.44 -7.39 8.26
N PRO A 139 29.11 -6.40 7.64
CA PRO A 139 30.49 -6.55 7.27
C PRO A 139 31.26 -6.99 8.51
N ALA A 140 32.04 -8.08 8.39
CA ALA A 140 32.87 -8.56 9.47
C ALA A 140 33.72 -7.37 9.96
N ALA A 141 33.56 -7.02 11.24
CA ALA A 141 34.36 -5.95 11.83
C ALA A 141 35.84 -6.30 11.58
N ALA A 142 36.54 -5.42 10.87
CA ALA A 142 37.97 -5.55 10.68
C ALA A 142 38.63 -5.44 12.06
N SER A 143 39.14 -6.57 12.56
CA SER A 143 40.00 -6.65 13.75
C SER A 143 41.34 -5.98 13.51
#